data_AF-A0A7U3UT81-F1
#
_entry.id   AF-A0A7U3UT81-F1
#
_cell.length_a   1.000
_cell.length_b   1.000
_cell.length_c   1.000
_cell.angle_alpha   90.00
_cell.angle_beta   90.00
_cell.angle_gamma   90.00
#
_symmetry.space_group_name_H-M   'P 1'
#
loop_
_entity.id
_entity.type
_entity.pdbx_description
1 polymer ?
#
loop_
_entity_poly.entity_id
_entity_poly.type
_entity_poly.pdbx_seq_one_letter_code
_entity_poly.pdbx_strand_id
1 'polypeptide(L)'
;MSTSIFDRIATDGTTGGSHDIVRMADGQRITLTTRPGSPFGIDEVFLWPGVDAPCNDGWQNEDSVELWLTAGDTGQDAGRLFYEVPVEDVRALIEEHGGEHADQAAATEDEIRELVAKHSA
;
A
#
# COMPACT_ATOMS: atom_id res chain seq x y z
N MET A 1 8.15 12.30 -19.83
CA MET A 1 7.34 12.16 -18.61
C MET A 1 7.63 10.79 -18.06
N SER A 2 8.09 10.68 -16.82
CA SER A 2 8.24 9.37 -16.19
C SER A 2 6.84 8.85 -15.90
N THR A 3 6.54 7.63 -16.33
CA THR A 3 5.33 6.93 -15.91
C THR A 3 5.41 6.72 -14.39
N SER A 4 4.30 6.94 -13.69
CA SER A 4 4.26 6.79 -12.23
C SER A 4 4.52 5.33 -11.84
N ILE A 5 5.06 5.08 -10.64
CA ILE A 5 5.31 3.70 -10.21
C ILE A 5 4.00 2.94 -10.01
N PHE A 6 2.96 3.63 -9.53
CA PHE A 6 1.62 3.09 -9.39
C PHE A 6 1.03 2.69 -10.75
N ASP A 7 1.17 3.53 -11.78
CA ASP A 7 0.70 3.21 -13.14
C ASP A 7 1.36 1.94 -13.68
N ARG A 8 2.66 1.79 -13.43
CA ARG A 8 3.40 0.57 -13.79
C ARG A 8 2.84 -0.64 -13.04
N ILE A 9 2.65 -0.54 -11.72
CA ILE A 9 2.13 -1.65 -10.90
C ILE A 9 0.71 -2.04 -11.33
N ALA A 10 -0.17 -1.06 -11.55
CA ALA A 10 -1.55 -1.30 -11.98
C ALA A 10 -1.63 -1.95 -13.37
N THR A 11 -0.63 -1.69 -14.23
CA THR A 11 -0.59 -2.25 -15.60
C THR A 11 0.10 -3.60 -15.65
N ASP A 12 1.31 -3.68 -15.10
CA ASP A 12 2.22 -4.81 -15.26
C ASP A 12 2.09 -5.84 -14.11
N GLY A 13 1.36 -5.48 -13.06
CA GLY A 13 1.34 -6.20 -11.80
C GLY A 13 2.57 -5.93 -10.94
N THR A 14 2.58 -6.53 -9.76
CA THR A 14 3.71 -6.41 -8.83
C THR A 14 4.90 -7.23 -9.27
N THR A 15 6.09 -6.72 -8.94
CA THR A 15 7.36 -7.30 -9.37
C THR A 15 7.55 -8.70 -8.77
N GLY A 16 7.82 -9.70 -9.62
CA GLY A 16 8.11 -11.07 -9.17
C GLY A 16 6.94 -11.79 -8.48
N GLY A 17 5.70 -11.27 -8.63
CA GLY A 17 4.52 -11.83 -7.96
C GLY A 17 4.54 -11.66 -6.43
N SER A 18 5.29 -10.68 -5.94
CA SER A 18 5.38 -10.32 -4.51
C SER A 18 4.68 -8.98 -4.25
N HIS A 19 5.05 -8.30 -3.16
CA HIS A 19 4.52 -6.99 -2.78
C HIS A 19 5.40 -5.86 -3.31
N ASP A 20 4.80 -4.81 -3.89
CA ASP A 20 5.49 -3.55 -4.21
C ASP A 20 5.01 -2.44 -3.25
N ILE A 21 5.90 -1.51 -2.89
CA ILE A 21 5.59 -0.39 -1.99
C ILE A 21 5.51 0.90 -2.80
N VAL A 22 4.46 1.69 -2.59
CA VAL A 22 4.36 3.06 -3.09
C VAL A 22 4.59 4.02 -1.92
N ARG A 23 5.60 4.89 -2.07
CA ARG A 23 5.85 5.99 -1.12
C ARG A 23 5.10 7.23 -1.58
N MET A 24 4.35 7.85 -0.68
CA MET A 24 3.57 9.07 -0.96
C MET A 24 4.35 10.31 -0.53
N ALA A 25 4.03 11.47 -1.11
CA ALA A 25 4.82 12.70 -0.99
C ALA A 25 4.88 13.25 0.44
N ASP A 26 3.88 12.95 1.27
CA ASP A 26 3.83 13.29 2.69
C ASP A 26 4.66 12.35 3.60
N GLY A 27 5.34 11.36 3.01
CA GLY A 27 6.18 10.39 3.71
C GLY A 27 5.45 9.11 4.12
N GLN A 28 4.13 9.04 3.91
CA GLN A 28 3.32 7.84 4.13
C GLN A 28 3.56 6.79 3.04
N ARG A 29 3.07 5.57 3.27
CA ARG A 29 3.33 4.41 2.42
C ARG A 29 2.12 3.51 2.33
N ILE A 30 1.96 2.87 1.18
CA ILE A 30 1.03 1.76 0.98
C ILE A 30 1.78 0.59 0.33
N THR A 31 1.37 -0.63 0.64
CA THR A 31 1.87 -1.83 -0.02
C THR A 31 0.78 -2.39 -0.91
N LEU A 32 1.14 -2.76 -2.13
CA LEU A 32 0.22 -3.28 -3.13
C LEU A 32 0.61 -4.70 -3.51
N THR A 33 -0.39 -5.56 -3.71
CA THR A 33 -0.27 -6.83 -4.44
C THR A 33 -1.28 -6.80 -5.57
N THR A 34 -0.85 -7.08 -6.81
CA THR A 34 -1.77 -7.26 -7.93
C THR A 34 -1.09 -8.01 -9.06
N ARG A 35 -1.90 -8.58 -9.94
CA ARG A 35 -1.46 -9.29 -11.15
C ARG A 35 -1.83 -8.48 -12.38
N PRO A 36 -1.04 -8.57 -13.48
CA PRO A 36 -1.38 -7.87 -14.70
C PRO A 36 -2.77 -8.29 -15.20
N GLY A 37 -3.63 -7.29 -15.44
CA GLY A 37 -5.00 -7.50 -15.90
C GLY A 37 -5.98 -8.03 -14.84
N SER A 38 -5.72 -7.82 -13.54
CA SER A 38 -6.70 -8.15 -12.49
C SER A 38 -8.06 -7.51 -12.80
N PRO A 39 -9.17 -8.26 -12.71
CA PRO A 39 -10.51 -7.73 -12.98
C PRO A 39 -11.03 -6.80 -11.89
N PHE A 40 -10.36 -6.76 -10.73
CA PHE A 40 -10.75 -5.96 -9.57
C PHE A 40 -9.91 -4.68 -9.41
N GLY A 41 -8.87 -4.51 -10.23
CA GLY A 41 -7.89 -3.43 -10.07
C GLY A 41 -6.69 -3.88 -9.25
N ILE A 42 -6.63 -3.49 -7.98
CA ILE A 42 -5.58 -3.93 -7.05
C ILE A 42 -6.12 -5.10 -6.21
N ASP A 43 -5.44 -6.26 -6.27
CA ASP A 43 -5.87 -7.45 -5.55
C ASP A 43 -5.79 -7.22 -4.03
N GLU A 44 -4.70 -6.64 -3.53
CA GLU A 44 -4.50 -6.29 -2.12
C GLU A 44 -3.88 -4.90 -1.94
N VAL A 45 -4.39 -4.13 -0.97
CA VAL A 45 -3.82 -2.87 -0.52
C VAL A 45 -3.66 -2.89 0.99
N PHE A 46 -2.42 -2.81 1.45
CA PHE A 46 -2.11 -2.60 2.87
C PHE A 46 -1.82 -1.13 3.13
N LEU A 47 -2.62 -0.52 3.99
CA LEU A 47 -2.44 0.81 4.53
C LEU A 47 -1.57 0.73 5.79
N TRP A 48 -0.42 1.42 5.75
CA TRP A 48 0.46 1.52 6.91
C TRP A 48 -0.18 2.42 7.99
N PRO A 49 0.24 2.28 9.28
CA PRO A 49 -0.25 3.13 10.35
C PRO A 49 -0.14 4.61 10.00
N GLY A 50 -1.25 5.36 10.15
CA GLY A 50 -1.34 6.78 9.80
C GLY A 50 -1.89 7.06 8.39
N VAL A 51 -2.24 6.03 7.62
CA VAL A 51 -3.02 6.16 6.39
C VAL A 51 -4.45 5.68 6.64
N ASP A 52 -5.41 6.59 6.47
CA ASP A 52 -6.82 6.27 6.63
C ASP A 52 -7.40 5.77 5.30
N ALA A 53 -8.24 4.74 5.38
CA ALA A 53 -9.00 4.29 4.23
C ALA A 53 -10.11 5.31 3.93
N PRO A 54 -10.22 5.80 2.68
CA PRO A 54 -11.32 6.65 2.24
C PRO A 54 -12.70 6.01 2.52
N CYS A 55 -13.68 6.83 2.89
CA CYS A 55 -15.05 6.39 3.16
C CYS A 55 -15.85 6.25 1.86
N ASN A 56 -15.49 5.28 1.02
CA ASN A 56 -16.19 4.98 -0.23
C ASN A 56 -16.29 3.45 -0.47
N ASP A 57 -16.96 3.05 -1.55
CA ASP A 57 -17.26 1.64 -1.82
C ASP A 57 -16.02 0.78 -2.12
N GLY A 58 -14.95 1.36 -2.67
CA GLY A 58 -13.72 0.65 -3.00
C GLY A 58 -12.91 0.18 -1.79
N TRP A 59 -13.18 0.73 -0.60
CA TRP A 59 -12.47 0.40 0.65
C TRP A 59 -13.33 -0.42 1.63
N GLN A 60 -14.41 -1.05 1.16
CA GLN A 60 -15.30 -1.82 2.04
C GLN A 60 -14.79 -3.22 2.39
N ASN A 61 -13.93 -3.81 1.56
CA ASN A 61 -13.46 -5.19 1.73
C ASN A 61 -12.20 -5.27 2.61
N GLU A 62 -12.32 -4.82 3.86
CA GLU A 62 -11.24 -4.88 4.85
C GLU A 62 -11.10 -6.28 5.45
N ASP A 63 -9.90 -6.87 5.39
CA ASP A 63 -9.59 -8.14 6.05
C ASP A 63 -8.62 -7.93 7.22
N SER A 64 -9.22 -7.65 8.38
CA SER A 64 -8.49 -7.53 9.64
C SER A 64 -7.99 -8.87 10.20
N VAL A 65 -8.47 -10.00 9.70
CA VAL A 65 -8.14 -11.34 10.21
C VAL A 65 -6.89 -11.88 9.56
N GLU A 66 -6.74 -11.71 8.25
CA GLU A 66 -5.53 -12.14 7.53
C GLU A 66 -4.29 -11.35 7.93
N LEU A 67 -4.46 -10.05 8.17
CA LEU A 67 -3.41 -9.18 8.71
C LEU A 67 -2.89 -9.72 10.04
N TRP A 68 -3.79 -10.10 10.96
CA TRP A 68 -3.43 -10.71 12.24
C TRP A 68 -2.73 -12.08 12.11
N LEU A 69 -3.06 -12.87 11.07
CA LEU A 69 -2.51 -14.20 10.86
C LEU A 69 -1.14 -14.19 10.16
N THR A 70 -0.82 -13.16 9.38
CA THR A 70 0.38 -13.11 8.52
C THR A 70 1.43 -12.09 8.99
N ALA A 71 1.06 -11.10 9.82
CA ALA A 71 1.92 -10.01 10.26
C ALA A 71 3.12 -10.42 11.13
N GLY A 72 3.01 -11.49 11.92
CA GLY A 72 4.03 -11.80 12.94
C GLY A 72 4.29 -10.62 13.90
N ASP A 73 5.47 -10.56 14.54
CA ASP A 73 5.83 -9.54 15.56
C ASP A 73 6.38 -8.23 14.93
N THR A 74 5.99 -7.91 13.68
CA THR A 74 6.66 -6.87 12.86
C THR A 74 6.01 -5.48 12.92
N GLY A 75 5.11 -5.23 13.86
CA GLY A 75 4.42 -3.92 13.96
C GLY A 75 3.45 -3.64 12.80
N GLN A 76 3.21 -4.63 11.93
CA GLN A 76 2.11 -4.64 10.97
C GLN A 76 0.75 -4.71 11.67
N ASP A 77 0.73 -5.02 12.98
CA ASP A 77 -0.46 -5.12 13.85
C ASP A 77 -1.31 -3.83 13.95
N ALA A 78 -0.82 -2.70 13.43
CA ALA A 78 -1.54 -1.43 13.41
C ALA A 78 -1.95 -0.96 11.99
N GLY A 79 -1.60 -1.71 10.94
CA GLY A 79 -2.04 -1.43 9.57
C GLY A 79 -3.43 -1.98 9.25
N ARG A 80 -3.92 -1.72 8.04
CA ARG A 80 -5.23 -2.22 7.56
C ARG A 80 -5.08 -2.79 6.16
N LEU A 81 -5.59 -3.99 5.93
CA LEU A 81 -5.52 -4.70 4.65
C LEU A 81 -6.89 -4.67 3.98
N PHE A 82 -6.90 -4.33 2.69
CA PHE A 82 -8.09 -4.28 1.85
C PHE A 82 -7.90 -5.11 0.60
N TYR A 83 -8.97 -5.77 0.18
CA TYR A 83 -9.02 -6.56 -1.04
C TYR A 83 -9.78 -5.85 -2.14
N GLU A 84 -9.44 -6.16 -3.40
CA GLU A 84 -10.24 -5.78 -4.57
C GLU A 84 -10.50 -4.27 -4.67
N VAL A 85 -9.47 -3.47 -4.41
CA VAL A 85 -9.57 -2.00 -4.41
C VAL A 85 -9.42 -1.48 -5.85
N PRO A 86 -10.37 -0.66 -6.36
CA PRO A 86 -10.27 -0.09 -7.70
C PRO A 86 -9.00 0.75 -7.89
N VAL A 87 -8.44 0.73 -9.10
CA VAL A 87 -7.21 1.49 -9.43
C VAL A 87 -7.40 2.98 -9.22
N GLU A 88 -8.57 3.50 -9.57
CA GLU A 88 -8.94 4.90 -9.39
C GLU A 88 -9.00 5.31 -7.92
N ASP A 89 -9.42 4.43 -7.01
CA ASP A 89 -9.53 4.71 -5.58
C ASP A 89 -8.14 4.72 -4.93
N VAL A 90 -7.25 3.80 -5.31
CA VAL A 90 -5.86 3.82 -4.85
C VAL A 90 -5.12 5.05 -5.40
N ARG A 91 -5.40 5.43 -6.65
CA ARG A 91 -4.84 6.68 -7.22
C ARG A 91 -5.31 7.91 -6.46
N ALA A 92 -6.61 8.00 -6.17
CA ALA A 92 -7.18 9.12 -5.44
C ALA A 92 -6.55 9.24 -4.04
N LEU A 93 -6.32 8.10 -3.36
CA LEU A 93 -5.58 8.08 -2.09
C LEU A 93 -4.16 8.64 -2.27
N ILE A 94 -3.40 8.16 -3.26
CA ILE A 94 -2.05 8.67 -3.53
C ILE A 94 -2.06 10.17 -3.79
N GLU A 95 -3.04 10.68 -4.55
CA GLU A 95 -3.21 12.11 -4.84
C GLU A 95 -3.57 12.92 -3.59
N GLU A 96 -4.42 12.39 -2.70
CA GLU A 96 -4.76 13.00 -1.41
C GLU A 96 -3.51 13.19 -0.53
N HIS A 97 -2.58 12.24 -0.58
CA HIS A 97 -1.28 12.30 0.10
C HIS A 97 -0.19 13.08 -0.68
N GLY A 98 -0.59 13.91 -1.66
CA GLY A 98 0.30 14.79 -2.41
C GLY A 98 1.02 14.15 -3.59
N GLY A 99 0.59 12.95 -4.00
CA GLY A 99 1.15 12.18 -5.09
C GLY A 99 2.26 11.21 -4.65
N GLU A 100 2.91 10.59 -5.64
CA GLU A 100 4.07 9.74 -5.39
C GLU A 100 5.28 10.58 -4.93
N HIS A 101 6.01 10.06 -3.94
CA HIS A 101 7.30 10.60 -3.54
C HIS A 101 8.31 10.52 -4.70
N ALA A 102 9.19 11.51 -4.85
CA ALA A 102 10.18 11.55 -5.93
C ALA A 102 11.22 10.42 -5.84
N ASP A 103 11.48 9.93 -4.64
CA ASP A 103 12.30 8.75 -4.37
C ASP A 103 11.38 7.55 -4.06
N GLN A 104 11.25 6.67 -5.05
CA GLN A 104 10.56 5.38 -4.95
C GLN A 104 11.53 4.22 -4.67
N ALA A 105 12.77 4.48 -4.25
CA ALA A 105 13.66 3.41 -3.82
C ALA A 105 13.02 2.63 -2.66
N ALA A 106 13.22 1.31 -2.66
CA ALA A 106 12.74 0.42 -1.62
C ALA A 106 13.15 0.96 -0.25
N ALA A 107 12.19 1.03 0.68
CA ALA A 107 12.49 1.37 2.06
C ALA A 107 13.59 0.43 2.57
N THR A 108 14.63 1.01 3.15
CA THR A 108 15.69 0.21 3.76
C THR A 108 15.13 -0.53 4.98
N GLU A 109 15.69 -1.69 5.29
CA GLU A 109 15.29 -2.50 6.45
C GLU A 109 15.38 -1.68 7.77
N ASP A 110 16.30 -0.72 7.83
CA ASP A 110 16.47 0.20 8.96
C ASP A 110 15.32 1.22 9.05
N GLU A 111 14.85 1.78 7.94
CA GLU A 111 13.66 2.66 7.93
C GLU A 111 12.41 1.91 8.37
N ILE A 112 12.27 0.64 7.98
CA ILE A 112 11.15 -0.21 8.41
C ILE A 112 11.20 -0.44 9.93
N ARG A 113 12.38 -0.78 10.48
CA ARG A 113 12.56 -0.97 11.93
C ARG A 113 12.31 0.29 12.74
N GLU A 114 12.74 1.46 12.26
CA GLU A 114 12.53 2.74 12.93
C GLU A 114 11.03 3.12 12.97
N LEU A 115 10.31 2.89 11.87
CA LEU A 115 8.86 3.12 11.78
C LEU A 115 8.07 2.23 12.75
N VAL A 116 8.42 0.95 12.84
CA VAL A 116 7.82 0.00 13.78
C VAL A 116 8.09 0.46 15.22
N ALA A 117 9.33 0.77 15.57
CA ALA A 117 9.71 1.20 16.92
C ALA A 117 8.98 2.48 17.36
N LYS A 118 8.68 3.40 16.43
CA LYS A 118 7.97 4.66 16.72
C LYS A 118 6.48 4.49 17.00
N HIS A 119 5.85 3.44 16.46
CA HIS A 119 4.41 3.19 16.61
C HIS A 119 4.08 2.12 17.66
N SER A 120 5.09 1.44 18.20
CA SER A 120 4.95 0.47 19.31
C SER A 120 5.17 1.07 20.71
N ALA A 121 5.24 2.40 20.84
CA ALA A 121 5.54 3.13 22.09
C ALA A 121 4.35 3.92 22.65
#